data_AF-A0A950FE21-F1
#
_entry.id   AF-A0A950FE21-F1
#
_cell.length_a   1.000
_cell.length_b   1.000
_cell.length_c   1.000
_cell.angle_alpha   90.00
_cell.angle_beta   90.00
_cell.angle_gamma   90.00
#
_symmetry.space_group_name_H-M   'P 1'
#
loop_
_entity.id
_entity.type
_entity.pdbx_description
1 polymer ?
#
loop_
_entity_poly.entity_id
_entity_poly.type
_entity_poly.pdbx_seq_one_letter_code
_entity_poly.pdbx_strand_id
1 'polypeptide(L)'
;MSLRPLGWPRAAVFACAALKGCALTAAAAPGTTGAATRMPRYAHVFVIVAENRGYDLVVGASAGGAARAPNINRLARQYGLASQFYAETHPSEANYIAMLAGDTFGIHDDDAFYCRPHMQDTWCTKSQRADYVDHTLSARSLMDQLEERGLSWKAYLESLPAPGSLAVRWPTPAQPAAGLPMQLYAAKHNGFVSFRKVQEDPARAAKIVGFDTLYRDLDAGAMPSYAHIVPNQCNDMHGRDAQDHAPADCLKTNPAALIARGDRVIGALVERIMGSSLWRAADNTAIVITFDENDKEEREGPDQGCCGNDPGSAANSGGGRIPTVVITNHGARGVIDATPYNHYSLLRTTEAVFGIDEYLGHAADEAHGVTIMAPLSVTSR
;
A
#
# COMPACT_ATOMS: atom_id res chain seq x y z
N MET A 1 62.26 -45.27 54.45
CA MET A 1 62.11 -46.14 55.64
C MET A 1 61.15 -45.45 56.59
N SER A 2 60.21 -46.21 57.17
CA SER A 2 59.12 -45.82 58.07
C SER A 2 57.75 -45.50 57.43
N LEU A 3 56.91 -46.54 57.45
CA LEU A 3 55.48 -46.63 57.18
C LEU A 3 54.65 -46.08 58.35
N ARG A 4 53.45 -45.55 58.08
CA ARG A 4 52.28 -45.68 58.98
C ARG A 4 50.96 -45.75 58.20
N PRO A 5 49.91 -46.43 58.74
CA PRO A 5 48.85 -47.06 57.95
C PRO A 5 47.47 -46.38 58.04
N LEU A 6 46.57 -46.85 57.17
CA LEU A 6 45.14 -46.55 57.06
C LEU A 6 44.34 -46.85 58.34
N GLY A 7 43.32 -46.02 58.58
CA GLY A 7 42.18 -46.33 59.45
C GLY A 7 40.87 -45.95 58.77
N TRP A 8 39.96 -46.91 58.60
CA TRP A 8 38.54 -46.70 58.28
C TRP A 8 37.72 -46.57 59.56
N PRO A 9 36.68 -45.73 59.60
CA PRO A 9 35.59 -45.90 60.55
C PRO A 9 34.33 -46.51 59.92
N ARG A 10 33.65 -47.30 60.75
CA ARG A 10 32.39 -48.00 60.52
C ARG A 10 31.18 -47.04 60.59
N ALA A 11 30.10 -47.50 59.97
CA ALA A 11 28.79 -46.88 59.88
C ALA A 11 28.09 -46.61 61.23
N ALA A 12 27.28 -45.55 61.25
CA ALA A 12 26.16 -45.37 62.16
C ALA A 12 24.92 -44.92 61.35
N VAL A 13 23.84 -45.67 61.51
CA VAL A 13 22.51 -45.43 60.95
C VAL A 13 21.82 -44.34 61.77
N PHE A 14 21.23 -43.32 61.12
CA PHE A 14 20.18 -42.51 61.73
C PHE A 14 19.04 -42.24 60.75
N ALA A 15 17.84 -42.36 61.31
CA ALA A 15 16.55 -42.50 60.65
C ALA A 15 15.97 -41.19 60.10
N CYS A 16 15.10 -41.35 59.10
CA CYS A 16 14.24 -40.33 58.50
C CYS A 16 13.44 -39.51 59.51
N ALA A 17 13.49 -38.19 59.37
CA ALA A 17 12.41 -37.30 59.76
C ALA A 17 11.91 -36.56 58.49
N ALA A 18 10.67 -36.86 58.09
CA ALA A 18 10.02 -36.23 56.95
C ALA A 18 9.59 -34.80 57.33
N LEU A 19 10.22 -33.79 56.73
CA LEU A 19 9.77 -32.41 56.77
C LEU A 19 8.76 -32.18 55.63
N LYS A 20 7.52 -31.85 56.01
CA LYS A 20 6.45 -31.42 55.10
C LYS A 20 6.92 -30.19 54.32
N GLY A 21 7.08 -30.35 53.00
CA GLY A 21 7.35 -29.25 52.08
C GLY A 21 6.18 -28.26 52.07
N CYS A 22 6.45 -27.02 52.47
CA CYS A 22 5.56 -25.90 52.23
C CYS A 22 5.69 -25.54 50.74
N ALA A 23 4.70 -25.92 49.93
CA ALA A 23 4.64 -25.52 48.53
C ALA A 23 4.38 -24.01 48.47
N LEU A 24 5.41 -23.23 48.13
CA LEU A 24 5.26 -21.84 47.74
C LEU A 24 4.53 -21.81 46.39
N THR A 25 3.22 -21.60 46.41
CA THR A 25 2.49 -21.19 45.21
C THR A 25 2.92 -19.77 44.86
N ALA A 26 3.80 -19.63 43.87
CA ALA A 26 4.07 -18.34 43.24
C ALA A 26 2.75 -17.87 42.59
N ALA A 27 2.11 -16.88 43.20
CA ALA A 27 1.01 -16.18 42.57
C ALA A 27 1.56 -15.46 41.34
N ALA A 28 1.19 -15.95 40.15
CA ALA A 28 1.46 -15.23 38.91
C ALA A 28 0.80 -13.85 39.02
N ALA A 29 1.59 -12.79 38.91
CA ALA A 29 1.05 -11.45 38.73
C ALA A 29 0.16 -11.47 37.48
N PRO A 30 -1.04 -10.85 37.51
CA PRO A 30 -1.81 -10.69 36.29
C PRO A 30 -0.94 -9.92 35.30
N GLY A 31 -0.59 -10.58 34.19
CA GLY A 31 0.06 -9.92 33.08
C GLY A 31 -0.79 -8.72 32.70
N THR A 32 -0.17 -7.56 32.62
CA THR A 32 -0.78 -6.40 31.99
C THR A 32 -1.13 -6.82 30.57
N THR A 33 -2.40 -7.13 30.32
CA THR A 33 -2.95 -7.10 28.98
C THR A 33 -2.67 -5.70 28.48
N GLY A 34 -1.72 -5.56 27.56
CA GLY A 34 -1.44 -4.29 26.92
C GLY A 34 -2.77 -3.76 26.40
N ALA A 35 -3.19 -2.59 26.88
CA ALA A 35 -4.34 -1.93 26.29
C ALA A 35 -4.01 -1.80 24.80
N ALA A 36 -4.77 -2.51 23.94
CA ALA A 36 -4.66 -2.35 22.50
C ALA A 36 -4.76 -0.84 22.25
N THR A 37 -3.69 -0.24 21.73
CA THR A 37 -3.68 1.19 21.46
C THR A 37 -4.75 1.42 20.40
N ARG A 38 -5.91 1.92 20.82
CA ARG A 38 -7.02 2.16 19.91
C ARG A 38 -6.56 3.20 18.91
N MET A 39 -6.45 2.82 17.64
CA MET A 39 -6.03 3.73 16.59
C MET A 39 -6.93 4.97 16.60
N PRO A 40 -6.34 6.17 16.43
CA PRO A 40 -7.15 7.38 16.27
C PRO A 40 -8.08 7.23 15.07
N ARG A 41 -9.27 7.83 15.18
CA ARG A 41 -10.25 7.83 14.10
C ARG A 41 -9.91 8.93 13.11
N TYR A 42 -9.98 8.61 11.82
CA TYR A 42 -9.79 9.55 10.72
C TYR A 42 -11.10 9.81 10.02
N ALA A 43 -11.38 11.09 9.75
CA ALA A 43 -12.50 11.48 8.89
C ALA A 43 -12.15 11.27 7.42
N HIS A 44 -10.89 11.53 7.05
CA HIS A 44 -10.41 11.42 5.67
C HIS A 44 -9.04 10.73 5.59
N VAL A 45 -8.91 9.76 4.68
CA VAL A 45 -7.65 9.16 4.26
C VAL A 45 -7.53 9.29 2.75
N PHE A 46 -6.51 10.03 2.31
CA PHE A 46 -6.15 10.18 0.90
C PHE A 46 -4.99 9.23 0.62
N VAL A 47 -5.14 8.31 -0.33
CA VAL A 47 -4.06 7.43 -0.80
C VAL A 47 -3.69 7.86 -2.22
N ILE A 48 -2.52 8.46 -2.39
CA ILE A 48 -1.97 8.84 -3.68
C ILE A 48 -1.00 7.74 -4.10
N VAL A 49 -1.30 7.06 -5.22
CA VAL A 49 -0.47 5.98 -5.75
C VAL A 49 0.29 6.47 -6.98
N ALA A 50 1.61 6.41 -6.88
CA ALA A 50 2.54 6.60 -7.99
C ALA A 50 3.02 5.23 -8.49
N GLU A 51 3.79 5.20 -9.57
CA GLU A 51 4.06 3.98 -10.34
C GLU A 51 5.55 3.70 -10.49
N ASN A 52 5.92 2.42 -10.43
CA ASN A 52 7.17 1.86 -10.93
C ASN A 52 8.44 2.60 -10.48
N ARG A 53 8.59 2.91 -9.19
CA ARG A 53 9.84 3.51 -8.68
C ARG A 53 10.26 2.93 -7.36
N GLY A 54 11.53 2.57 -7.28
CA GLY A 54 12.17 2.10 -6.05
C GLY A 54 12.42 3.21 -5.05
N TYR A 55 12.44 2.82 -3.76
CA TYR A 55 12.78 3.70 -2.65
C TYR A 55 14.07 4.49 -2.88
N ASP A 56 15.12 3.84 -3.37
CA ASP A 56 16.44 4.48 -3.51
C ASP A 56 16.51 5.53 -4.62
N LEU A 57 15.63 5.43 -5.61
CA LEU A 57 15.57 6.34 -6.73
C LEU A 57 14.75 7.60 -6.42
N VAL A 58 13.78 7.49 -5.52
CA VAL A 58 12.96 8.64 -5.10
C VAL A 58 13.51 9.25 -3.81
N VAL A 59 13.74 8.45 -2.77
CA VAL A 59 14.08 8.91 -1.41
C VAL A 59 15.54 8.64 -1.01
N GLY A 60 16.18 7.61 -1.57
CA GLY A 60 17.51 7.15 -1.16
C GLY A 60 18.61 8.21 -1.16
N ALA A 61 19.67 7.94 -0.39
CA ALA A 61 20.82 8.83 -0.17
C ALA A 61 21.70 9.10 -1.41
N SER A 62 21.32 8.55 -2.58
CA SER A 62 21.99 8.87 -3.83
C SER A 62 21.66 10.32 -4.22
N ALA A 63 22.67 11.08 -4.67
CA ALA A 63 22.49 12.46 -5.13
C ALA A 63 21.46 12.59 -6.29
N GLY A 64 21.07 11.47 -6.91
CA GLY A 64 20.05 11.40 -7.95
C GLY A 64 18.62 11.51 -7.43
N GLY A 65 18.24 10.79 -6.36
CA GLY A 65 16.84 10.75 -5.90
C GLY A 65 16.39 12.04 -5.21
N ALA A 66 17.20 12.53 -4.27
CA ALA A 66 16.94 13.79 -3.57
C ALA A 66 16.85 15.02 -4.49
N ALA A 67 17.53 15.01 -5.65
CA ALA A 67 17.47 16.09 -6.63
C ALA A 67 16.25 15.99 -7.56
N ARG A 68 15.76 14.77 -7.84
CA ARG A 68 14.68 14.52 -8.80
C ARG A 68 13.30 14.60 -8.16
N ALA A 69 13.17 14.24 -6.88
CA ALA A 69 11.89 14.27 -6.16
C ALA A 69 11.90 15.20 -4.92
N PRO A 70 12.19 16.50 -5.07
CA PRO A 70 12.36 17.41 -3.93
C PRO A 70 11.10 17.55 -3.05
N ASN A 71 9.89 17.45 -3.61
CA ASN A 71 8.66 17.59 -2.83
C ASN A 71 8.39 16.37 -1.96
N ILE A 72 8.42 15.17 -2.53
CA ILE A 72 8.24 13.91 -1.79
C ILE A 72 9.31 13.79 -0.71
N ASN A 73 10.57 14.10 -1.03
CA ASN A 73 11.66 14.09 -0.04
C ASN A 73 11.48 15.11 1.08
N ARG A 74 10.96 16.31 0.78
CA ARG A 74 10.64 17.31 1.81
C ARG A 74 9.54 16.79 2.73
N LEU A 75 8.49 16.19 2.18
CA LEU A 75 7.39 15.61 2.94
C LEU A 75 7.86 14.44 3.81
N ALA A 76 8.68 13.54 3.26
CA ALA A 76 9.29 12.43 3.99
C ALA A 76 10.11 12.89 5.21
N ARG A 77 10.90 13.97 5.08
CA ARG A 77 11.67 14.55 6.18
C ARG A 77 10.79 15.25 7.24
N GLN A 78 9.67 15.83 6.82
CA GLN A 78 8.81 16.63 7.69
C GLN A 78 7.76 15.78 8.42
N TYR A 79 7.29 14.70 7.81
CA TYR A 79 6.18 13.88 8.30
C TYR A 79 6.65 12.46 8.64
N GLY A 80 5.91 11.43 8.25
CA GLY A 80 6.25 10.03 8.45
C GLY A 80 6.82 9.41 7.18
N LEU A 81 7.89 8.63 7.32
CA LEU A 81 8.49 7.82 6.25
C LEU A 81 8.55 6.36 6.69
N ALA A 82 7.88 5.47 5.94
CA ALA A 82 8.08 4.03 6.05
C ALA A 82 9.30 3.65 5.21
N SER A 83 10.45 3.51 5.86
CA SER A 83 11.74 3.27 5.18
C SER A 83 11.95 1.83 4.69
N GLN A 84 11.03 0.93 5.06
CA GLN A 84 11.02 -0.50 4.74
C GLN A 84 9.64 -0.91 4.24
N PHE A 85 9.10 -0.20 3.25
CA PHE A 85 7.84 -0.57 2.59
C PHE A 85 8.11 -1.36 1.30
N TYR A 86 7.40 -2.47 1.11
CA TYR A 86 7.59 -3.39 0.00
C TYR A 86 6.30 -3.62 -0.76
N ALA A 87 6.37 -3.67 -2.08
CA ALA A 87 5.25 -4.08 -2.92
C ALA A 87 5.07 -5.61 -2.93
N GLU A 88 3.90 -6.09 -3.33
CA GLU A 88 3.55 -7.51 -3.25
C GLU A 88 4.10 -8.30 -4.44
N THR A 89 4.03 -7.73 -5.65
CA THR A 89 4.41 -8.45 -6.86
C THR A 89 4.74 -7.51 -8.02
N HIS A 90 5.06 -8.11 -9.16
CA HIS A 90 5.05 -7.49 -10.47
C HIS A 90 4.10 -8.24 -11.41
N PRO A 91 3.34 -7.57 -12.28
CA PRO A 91 3.26 -6.12 -12.50
C PRO A 91 2.14 -5.43 -11.68
N SER A 92 1.84 -4.16 -12.02
CA SER A 92 1.02 -3.20 -11.27
C SER A 92 -0.34 -3.68 -10.77
N GLU A 93 -1.17 -4.32 -11.61
CA GLU A 93 -2.61 -4.55 -11.32
C GLU A 93 -2.84 -5.20 -9.95
N ALA A 94 -2.05 -6.23 -9.66
CA ALA A 94 -2.17 -7.00 -8.42
C ALA A 94 -1.88 -6.16 -7.16
N ASN A 95 -0.97 -5.19 -7.23
CA ASN A 95 -0.66 -4.30 -6.10
C ASN A 95 -1.83 -3.34 -5.80
N TYR A 96 -2.55 -2.87 -6.83
CA TYR A 96 -3.78 -2.09 -6.64
C TYR A 96 -4.90 -2.90 -6.00
N ILE A 97 -5.05 -4.16 -6.41
CA ILE A 97 -6.04 -5.08 -5.83
C ILE A 97 -5.67 -5.42 -4.39
N ALA A 98 -4.39 -5.65 -4.09
CA ALA A 98 -3.88 -5.88 -2.74
C ALA A 98 -4.24 -4.74 -1.78
N MET A 99 -4.13 -3.49 -2.21
CA MET A 99 -4.55 -2.32 -1.42
C MET A 99 -6.05 -2.24 -1.15
N LEU A 100 -6.90 -2.93 -1.93
CA LEU A 100 -8.36 -2.84 -1.86
C LEU A 100 -9.02 -4.09 -1.27
N ALA A 101 -8.37 -5.24 -1.32
CA ALA A 101 -8.95 -6.51 -0.87
C ALA A 101 -8.00 -7.39 -0.05
N GLY A 102 -6.75 -6.96 0.15
CA GLY A 102 -5.80 -7.69 0.98
C GLY A 102 -5.30 -8.99 0.34
N ASP A 103 -5.43 -9.16 -0.97
CA ASP A 103 -4.98 -10.35 -1.69
C ASP A 103 -4.74 -9.97 -3.16
N THR A 104 -3.82 -10.65 -3.84
CA THR A 104 -3.63 -10.53 -5.29
C THR A 104 -4.54 -11.48 -6.08
N PHE A 105 -5.19 -12.42 -5.40
CA PHE A 105 -6.04 -13.48 -5.95
C PHE A 105 -5.35 -14.32 -7.03
N GLY A 106 -4.02 -14.41 -6.95
CA GLY A 106 -3.21 -15.09 -7.96
C GLY A 106 -2.97 -14.28 -9.23
N ILE A 107 -3.46 -13.04 -9.34
CA ILE A 107 -3.20 -12.15 -10.48
C ILE A 107 -1.73 -11.74 -10.43
N HIS A 108 -1.06 -11.86 -11.58
CA HIS A 108 0.36 -11.54 -11.73
C HIS A 108 0.68 -11.14 -13.18
N ASP A 109 -0.27 -10.47 -13.81
CA ASP A 109 -0.10 -9.76 -15.05
C ASP A 109 -1.00 -8.51 -15.10
N ASP A 110 -1.03 -7.85 -16.26
CA ASP A 110 -1.64 -6.53 -16.50
C ASP A 110 -2.66 -6.61 -17.65
N ASP A 111 -3.14 -7.82 -17.99
CA ASP A 111 -4.26 -7.97 -18.92
C ASP A 111 -5.51 -7.27 -18.36
N ALA A 112 -6.51 -6.99 -19.20
CA ALA A 112 -7.66 -6.20 -18.74
C ALA A 112 -8.43 -6.87 -17.60
N PHE A 113 -8.98 -6.05 -16.70
CA PHE A 113 -9.76 -6.43 -15.52
C PHE A 113 -10.94 -7.42 -15.77
N TYR A 114 -11.38 -7.60 -17.01
CA TYR A 114 -12.43 -8.55 -17.42
C TYR A 114 -11.91 -9.86 -18.00
N CYS A 115 -10.59 -9.99 -18.12
CA CYS A 115 -9.95 -11.15 -18.72
C CYS A 115 -10.10 -12.37 -17.81
N ARG A 116 -10.28 -13.51 -18.45
CA ARG A 116 -10.44 -14.82 -17.80
C ARG A 116 -9.69 -15.89 -18.59
N PRO A 117 -9.41 -17.06 -17.99
CA PRO A 117 -8.70 -18.13 -18.67
C PRO A 117 -9.30 -18.47 -20.04
N HIS A 118 -8.40 -18.66 -21.01
CA HIS A 118 -8.70 -19.00 -22.40
C HIS A 118 -9.48 -17.95 -23.21
N MET A 119 -9.67 -16.72 -22.71
CA MET A 119 -10.34 -15.65 -23.46
C MET A 119 -9.52 -15.20 -24.68
N GLN A 120 -10.15 -15.09 -25.85
CA GLN A 120 -9.54 -14.55 -27.06
C GLN A 120 -9.96 -13.09 -27.22
N ASP A 121 -9.17 -12.18 -26.66
CA ASP A 121 -9.37 -10.73 -26.74
C ASP A 121 -8.00 -10.04 -26.85
N THR A 122 -7.95 -8.88 -27.51
CA THR A 122 -6.68 -8.13 -27.69
C THR A 122 -6.07 -7.67 -26.37
N TRP A 123 -6.88 -7.51 -25.32
CA TRP A 123 -6.41 -7.11 -24.00
C TRP A 123 -6.16 -8.28 -23.04
N CYS A 124 -6.39 -9.51 -23.49
CA CYS A 124 -6.19 -10.75 -22.71
C CYS A 124 -5.06 -11.59 -23.31
N THR A 125 -3.88 -10.99 -23.46
CA THR A 125 -2.76 -11.55 -24.22
C THR A 125 -2.11 -12.75 -23.54
N LYS A 126 -2.25 -12.87 -22.23
CA LYS A 126 -1.66 -13.91 -21.38
C LYS A 126 -2.68 -14.97 -20.94
N SER A 127 -3.96 -14.83 -21.33
CA SER A 127 -5.08 -15.68 -20.93
C SER A 127 -4.92 -17.18 -21.23
N GLN A 128 -3.98 -17.56 -22.10
CA GLN A 128 -3.71 -18.94 -22.50
C GLN A 128 -2.69 -19.65 -21.60
N ARG A 129 -2.07 -18.95 -20.64
CA ARG A 129 -1.15 -19.57 -19.69
C ARG A 129 -1.90 -20.53 -18.76
N ALA A 130 -1.21 -21.59 -18.33
CA ALA A 130 -1.80 -22.61 -17.47
C ALA A 130 -2.11 -22.11 -16.05
N ASP A 131 -1.42 -21.06 -15.61
CA ASP A 131 -1.52 -20.41 -14.30
C ASP A 131 -2.34 -19.11 -14.33
N TYR A 132 -3.02 -18.82 -15.45
CA TYR A 132 -3.84 -17.62 -15.59
C TYR A 132 -5.10 -17.71 -14.70
N VAL A 133 -5.46 -16.60 -14.06
CA VAL A 133 -6.64 -16.50 -13.17
C VAL A 133 -7.68 -15.53 -13.73
N ASP A 134 -8.87 -15.49 -13.14
CA ASP A 134 -9.90 -14.51 -13.52
C ASP A 134 -9.58 -13.14 -12.91
N HIS A 135 -9.56 -12.08 -13.73
CA HIS A 135 -9.30 -10.72 -13.27
C HIS A 135 -10.58 -10.05 -12.73
N THR A 136 -11.76 -10.65 -12.93
CA THR A 136 -13.02 -10.16 -12.35
C THR A 136 -13.33 -10.84 -11.03
N LEU A 137 -13.15 -10.07 -9.96
CA LEU A 137 -13.23 -10.51 -8.58
C LEU A 137 -14.65 -10.39 -8.02
N SER A 138 -15.11 -11.45 -7.37
CA SER A 138 -16.34 -11.45 -6.55
C SER A 138 -16.05 -11.32 -5.05
N ALA A 139 -14.78 -11.09 -4.69
CA ALA A 139 -14.33 -10.97 -3.31
C ALA A 139 -14.90 -9.73 -2.61
N ARG A 140 -14.94 -9.78 -1.29
CA ARG A 140 -15.21 -8.59 -0.47
C ARG A 140 -14.03 -7.63 -0.57
N SER A 141 -14.33 -6.35 -0.54
CA SER A 141 -13.36 -5.26 -0.73
C SER A 141 -13.52 -4.18 0.33
N LEU A 142 -12.53 -3.28 0.41
CA LEU A 142 -12.57 -2.09 1.26
C LEU A 142 -13.83 -1.24 0.98
N MET A 143 -14.28 -1.18 -0.27
CA MET A 143 -15.52 -0.50 -0.65
C MET A 143 -16.74 -1.06 0.09
N ASP A 144 -16.81 -2.39 0.28
CA ASP A 144 -17.88 -3.03 1.03
C ASP A 144 -17.81 -2.63 2.50
N GLN A 145 -16.64 -2.76 3.14
CA GLN A 145 -16.48 -2.42 4.56
C GLN A 145 -16.76 -0.95 4.85
N LEU A 146 -16.32 -0.03 3.98
CA LEU A 146 -16.59 1.39 4.13
C LEU A 146 -18.09 1.67 4.07
N GLU A 147 -18.79 1.12 3.07
CA GLU A 147 -20.24 1.32 2.93
C GLU A 147 -21.04 0.70 4.08
N GLU A 148 -20.65 -0.48 4.56
CA GLU A 148 -21.26 -1.13 5.73
C GLU A 148 -21.13 -0.29 7.01
N ARG A 149 -20.09 0.56 7.10
CA ARG A 149 -19.89 1.51 8.20
C ARG A 149 -20.47 2.90 7.94
N GLY A 150 -21.17 3.10 6.83
CA GLY A 150 -21.69 4.41 6.42
C GLY A 150 -20.61 5.41 6.02
N LEU A 151 -19.40 4.94 5.73
CA LEU A 151 -18.29 5.74 5.25
C LEU A 151 -18.34 5.84 3.72
N SER A 152 -17.87 6.97 3.19
CA SER A 152 -17.88 7.23 1.76
C SER A 152 -16.50 6.96 1.15
N TRP A 153 -16.49 6.56 -0.12
CA TRP A 153 -15.26 6.35 -0.88
C TRP A 153 -15.42 6.90 -2.30
N LYS A 154 -14.31 7.36 -2.90
CA LYS A 154 -14.20 7.61 -4.33
C LYS A 154 -12.79 7.29 -4.83
N ALA A 155 -12.70 6.90 -6.08
CA ALA A 155 -11.45 6.79 -6.81
C ALA A 155 -11.35 7.97 -7.79
N TYR A 156 -10.23 8.69 -7.75
CA TYR A 156 -9.93 9.84 -8.58
C TYR A 156 -8.75 9.50 -9.49
N LEU A 157 -9.01 9.35 -10.79
CA LEU A 157 -8.03 8.88 -11.75
C LEU A 157 -7.83 9.94 -12.82
N GLU A 158 -6.62 10.48 -12.94
CA GLU A 158 -6.33 11.50 -13.93
C GLU A 158 -6.45 10.92 -15.34
N SER A 159 -7.01 11.72 -16.26
CA SER A 159 -7.27 11.29 -17.64
C SER A 159 -8.25 10.10 -17.74
N LEU A 160 -9.05 9.80 -16.72
CA LEU A 160 -10.22 8.94 -16.88
C LEU A 160 -11.18 9.58 -17.91
N PRO A 161 -11.60 8.86 -18.96
CA PRO A 161 -12.36 9.47 -20.06
C PRO A 161 -13.77 9.93 -19.67
N ALA A 162 -14.38 9.26 -18.70
CA ALA A 162 -15.67 9.62 -18.12
C ALA A 162 -15.83 8.93 -16.75
N PRO A 163 -16.66 9.46 -15.84
CA PRO A 163 -17.03 8.76 -14.62
C PRO A 163 -17.51 7.33 -14.89
N GLY A 164 -17.01 6.37 -14.12
CA GLY A 164 -17.34 4.94 -14.25
C GLY A 164 -16.83 4.27 -15.52
N SER A 165 -15.90 4.89 -16.26
CA SER A 165 -15.39 4.29 -17.49
C SER A 165 -14.70 2.95 -17.25
N LEU A 166 -15.06 1.98 -18.08
CA LEU A 166 -14.45 0.65 -18.19
C LEU A 166 -13.43 0.56 -19.34
N ALA A 167 -12.91 1.69 -19.81
CA ALA A 167 -11.87 1.69 -20.83
C ALA A 167 -10.61 0.98 -20.31
N VAL A 168 -9.98 0.12 -21.12
CA VAL A 168 -8.71 -0.52 -20.72
C VAL A 168 -7.57 0.51 -20.72
N ARG A 169 -7.54 1.39 -21.72
CA ARG A 169 -6.63 2.55 -21.78
C ARG A 169 -7.30 3.74 -22.47
N TRP A 170 -6.86 4.94 -22.15
CA TRP A 170 -7.34 6.16 -22.80
C TRP A 170 -6.30 7.30 -22.72
N PRO A 171 -6.14 8.17 -23.73
CA PRO A 171 -6.74 8.12 -25.07
C PRO A 171 -6.23 6.92 -25.89
N THR A 172 -6.87 6.61 -27.01
CA THR A 172 -6.38 5.57 -27.94
C THR A 172 -6.40 6.11 -29.37
N PRO A 173 -5.72 5.46 -30.34
CA PRO A 173 -5.85 5.84 -31.75
C PRO A 173 -7.30 5.82 -32.25
N ALA A 174 -8.14 4.93 -31.71
CA ALA A 174 -9.57 4.85 -32.04
C ALA A 174 -10.42 5.93 -31.35
N GLN A 175 -9.96 6.46 -30.22
CA GLN A 175 -10.62 7.50 -29.44
C GLN A 175 -9.58 8.56 -29.00
N PRO A 176 -9.05 9.36 -29.94
CA PRO A 176 -8.00 10.31 -29.65
C PRO A 176 -8.55 11.50 -28.85
N ALA A 177 -7.70 12.10 -28.03
CA ALA A 177 -7.97 13.36 -27.36
C ALA A 177 -6.94 14.40 -27.83
N ALA A 178 -7.40 15.50 -28.43
CA ALA A 178 -6.53 16.49 -29.03
C ALA A 178 -5.54 17.08 -28.01
N GLY A 179 -4.25 17.08 -28.36
CA GLY A 179 -3.19 17.64 -27.53
C GLY A 179 -2.76 16.77 -26.35
N LEU A 180 -3.30 15.55 -26.21
CA LEU A 180 -2.89 14.60 -25.17
C LEU A 180 -2.09 13.43 -25.76
N PRO A 181 -1.03 12.96 -25.09
CA PRO A 181 -0.41 11.67 -25.37
C PRO A 181 -1.44 10.53 -25.32
N MET A 182 -1.15 9.44 -26.01
CA MET A 182 -1.98 8.24 -25.97
C MET A 182 -1.81 7.50 -24.64
N GLN A 183 -2.90 6.86 -24.24
CA GLN A 183 -2.99 5.91 -23.13
C GLN A 183 -2.43 6.44 -21.79
N LEU A 184 -2.70 7.72 -21.51
CA LEU A 184 -2.46 8.36 -20.22
C LEU A 184 -3.16 7.63 -19.05
N TYR A 185 -4.42 7.25 -19.23
CA TYR A 185 -5.14 6.37 -18.30
C TYR A 185 -4.94 4.91 -18.69
N ALA A 186 -4.75 4.05 -17.69
CA ALA A 186 -4.72 2.60 -17.83
C ALA A 186 -5.49 1.92 -16.70
N ALA A 187 -6.35 0.96 -17.04
CA ALA A 187 -7.21 0.26 -16.09
C ALA A 187 -6.42 -0.58 -15.08
N LYS A 188 -5.20 -1.02 -15.41
CA LYS A 188 -4.32 -1.72 -14.46
C LYS A 188 -3.94 -0.86 -13.24
N HIS A 189 -4.04 0.47 -13.33
CA HIS A 189 -3.87 1.38 -12.19
C HIS A 189 -5.19 1.71 -11.49
N ASN A 190 -6.27 1.00 -11.85
CA ASN A 190 -7.62 1.18 -11.34
C ASN A 190 -8.16 -0.16 -10.79
N GLY A 191 -7.60 -0.64 -9.68
CA GLY A 191 -8.02 -1.91 -9.08
C GLY A 191 -9.51 -2.00 -8.75
N PHE A 192 -10.23 -0.88 -8.66
CA PHE A 192 -11.67 -0.86 -8.42
C PHE A 192 -12.46 -1.56 -9.55
N VAL A 193 -12.03 -1.43 -10.82
CA VAL A 193 -12.76 -2.04 -11.93
C VAL A 193 -12.59 -3.56 -12.00
N SER A 194 -11.62 -4.13 -11.28
CA SER A 194 -11.47 -5.58 -11.15
C SER A 194 -12.58 -6.21 -10.28
N PHE A 195 -13.34 -5.42 -9.50
CA PHE A 195 -14.43 -5.96 -8.68
C PHE A 195 -15.77 -5.99 -9.44
N ARG A 196 -16.39 -7.17 -9.52
CA ARG A 196 -17.69 -7.38 -10.19
C ARG A 196 -18.76 -6.41 -9.69
N LYS A 197 -18.85 -6.20 -8.37
CA LYS A 197 -19.81 -5.26 -7.77
C LYS A 197 -19.63 -3.82 -8.27
N VAL A 198 -18.43 -3.41 -8.66
CA VAL A 198 -18.19 -2.08 -9.23
C VAL A 198 -18.58 -2.05 -10.70
N GLN A 199 -18.28 -3.11 -11.46
CA GLN A 199 -18.66 -3.22 -12.86
C GLN A 199 -20.19 -3.28 -13.05
N GLU A 200 -20.90 -3.93 -12.13
CA GLU A 200 -22.35 -4.22 -12.25
C GLU A 200 -23.25 -3.22 -11.52
N ASP A 201 -22.74 -2.45 -10.54
CA ASP A 201 -23.51 -1.42 -9.83
C ASP A 201 -23.17 -0.01 -10.35
N PRO A 202 -24.09 0.64 -11.10
CA PRO A 202 -23.88 2.00 -11.58
C PRO A 202 -23.60 3.03 -10.48
N ALA A 203 -24.12 2.83 -9.25
CA ALA A 203 -23.89 3.72 -8.14
C ALA A 203 -22.45 3.63 -7.62
N ARG A 204 -21.83 2.45 -7.68
CA ARG A 204 -20.40 2.26 -7.38
C ARG A 204 -19.53 2.73 -8.53
N ALA A 205 -19.87 2.40 -9.78
CA ALA A 205 -19.15 2.89 -10.94
C ALA A 205 -19.07 4.43 -10.98
N ALA A 206 -20.14 5.13 -10.62
CA ALA A 206 -20.18 6.59 -10.56
C ALA A 206 -19.24 7.23 -9.51
N LYS A 207 -18.65 6.43 -8.61
CA LYS A 207 -17.64 6.88 -7.63
C LYS A 207 -16.22 6.85 -8.18
N ILE A 208 -16.01 6.29 -9.38
CA ILE A 208 -14.76 6.33 -10.13
C ILE A 208 -14.82 7.54 -11.06
N VAL A 209 -13.99 8.55 -10.79
CA VAL A 209 -14.11 9.88 -11.41
C VAL A 209 -12.77 10.46 -11.81
N GLY A 210 -12.79 11.51 -12.63
CA GLY A 210 -11.60 12.25 -13.05
C GLY A 210 -11.10 13.28 -12.04
N PHE A 211 -9.94 13.86 -12.32
CA PHE A 211 -9.34 14.92 -11.50
C PHE A 211 -10.12 16.25 -11.53
N ASP A 212 -10.93 16.50 -12.56
CA ASP A 212 -11.90 17.60 -12.58
C ASP A 212 -12.86 17.52 -11.38
N THR A 213 -13.31 16.30 -11.06
CA THR A 213 -14.16 16.04 -9.89
C THR A 213 -13.34 16.08 -8.60
N LEU A 214 -12.08 15.62 -8.59
CA LEU A 214 -11.19 15.76 -7.43
C LEU A 214 -11.08 17.23 -6.99
N TYR A 215 -10.78 18.13 -7.93
CA TYR A 215 -10.62 19.54 -7.63
C TYR A 215 -11.93 20.19 -7.18
N ARG A 216 -13.05 19.85 -7.82
CA ARG A 216 -14.37 20.32 -7.40
C ARG A 216 -14.72 19.86 -5.98
N ASP A 217 -14.50 18.59 -5.67
CA ASP A 217 -14.81 18.02 -4.36
C ASP A 217 -13.91 18.64 -3.26
N LEU A 218 -12.63 18.86 -3.55
CA LEU A 218 -11.71 19.58 -2.65
C LEU A 218 -12.17 21.01 -2.37
N ASP A 219 -12.53 21.76 -3.42
CA ASP A 219 -12.95 23.16 -3.30
C ASP A 219 -14.30 23.29 -2.56
N ALA A 220 -15.18 22.30 -2.74
CA ALA A 220 -16.47 22.25 -2.06
C ALA A 220 -16.40 21.68 -0.64
N GLY A 221 -15.25 21.14 -0.20
CA GLY A 221 -15.14 20.41 1.06
C GLY A 221 -15.96 19.12 1.10
N ALA A 222 -16.21 18.50 -0.05
CA ALA A 222 -17.07 17.34 -0.24
C ALA A 222 -16.27 16.04 -0.48
N MET A 223 -15.06 15.96 0.08
CA MET A 223 -14.21 14.77 -0.08
C MET A 223 -14.79 13.56 0.67
N PRO A 224 -14.62 12.34 0.13
CA PRO A 224 -15.06 11.11 0.78
C PRO A 224 -14.20 10.79 2.01
N SER A 225 -14.65 9.82 2.82
CA SER A 225 -13.84 9.27 3.90
C SER A 225 -12.55 8.63 3.37
N TYR A 226 -12.65 7.84 2.30
CA TYR A 226 -11.49 7.27 1.61
C TYR A 226 -11.39 7.82 0.17
N ALA A 227 -10.29 8.50 -0.14
CA ALA A 227 -9.99 9.02 -1.47
C ALA A 227 -8.76 8.31 -2.04
N HIS A 228 -8.97 7.45 -3.05
CA HIS A 228 -7.86 6.82 -3.78
C HIS A 228 -7.55 7.67 -5.01
N ILE A 229 -6.32 8.16 -5.15
CA ILE A 229 -5.92 9.16 -6.13
C ILE A 229 -4.78 8.61 -6.97
N VAL A 230 -4.98 8.54 -8.28
CA VAL A 230 -4.01 8.00 -9.23
C VAL A 230 -3.78 9.04 -10.32
N PRO A 231 -2.62 9.72 -10.34
CA PRO A 231 -2.23 10.53 -11.49
C PRO A 231 -2.11 9.67 -12.75
N ASN A 232 -2.06 10.29 -13.93
CA ASN A 232 -1.99 9.52 -15.17
C ASN A 232 -0.57 9.00 -15.40
N GLN A 233 -0.38 8.13 -16.39
CA GLN A 233 0.92 7.51 -16.68
C GLN A 233 2.08 8.48 -16.92
N CYS A 234 1.83 9.77 -17.18
CA CYS A 234 2.91 10.75 -17.21
C CYS A 234 3.24 11.33 -15.83
N ASN A 235 2.24 11.46 -14.98
CA ASN A 235 2.27 12.18 -13.71
C ASN A 235 2.39 11.26 -12.49
N ASP A 236 2.16 9.96 -12.66
CA ASP A 236 2.37 8.92 -11.64
C ASP A 236 3.82 8.38 -11.65
N MET A 237 4.64 8.82 -12.61
CA MET A 237 6.02 8.37 -12.85
C MET A 237 6.16 7.05 -13.62
N HIS A 238 5.09 6.43 -14.14
CA HIS A 238 5.17 5.22 -14.97
C HIS A 238 5.86 5.50 -16.32
N GLY A 239 5.45 6.57 -16.99
CA GLY A 239 5.91 7.02 -18.30
C GLY A 239 5.20 6.37 -19.48
N ARG A 240 5.36 6.99 -20.65
CA ARG A 240 4.84 6.56 -21.95
C ARG A 240 5.96 6.44 -22.98
N ASP A 241 5.70 5.71 -24.06
CA ASP A 241 6.67 5.53 -25.14
C ASP A 241 6.57 6.68 -26.16
N ALA A 242 7.64 6.92 -26.93
CA ALA A 242 7.65 8.02 -27.92
C ALA A 242 6.56 7.88 -28.98
N GLN A 243 6.19 6.63 -29.30
CA GLN A 243 5.13 6.27 -30.22
C GLN A 243 3.73 6.67 -29.71
N ASP A 244 3.58 6.88 -28.39
CA ASP A 244 2.35 7.40 -27.79
C ASP A 244 2.26 8.93 -27.86
N HIS A 245 3.14 9.61 -28.60
CA HIS A 245 3.23 11.06 -28.67
C HIS A 245 3.49 11.72 -27.31
N ALA A 246 4.18 11.01 -26.43
CA ALA A 246 4.55 11.47 -25.11
C ALA A 246 5.62 12.59 -25.17
N PRO A 247 5.50 13.66 -24.38
CA PRO A 247 6.54 14.69 -24.30
C PRO A 247 7.80 14.15 -23.61
N ALA A 248 8.93 14.85 -23.77
CA ALA A 248 10.25 14.40 -23.30
C ALA A 248 10.33 14.10 -21.80
N ASP A 249 9.53 14.77 -20.98
CA ASP A 249 9.42 14.57 -19.52
C ASP A 249 8.34 13.55 -19.13
N CYS A 250 7.73 12.86 -20.09
CA CYS A 250 6.89 11.67 -19.90
C CYS A 250 7.54 10.37 -20.42
N LEU A 251 8.66 10.46 -21.14
CA LEU A 251 9.25 9.28 -21.76
C LEU A 251 9.81 8.34 -20.70
N LYS A 252 9.45 7.05 -20.77
CA LYS A 252 10.02 5.99 -19.90
C LYS A 252 11.55 5.96 -19.94
N THR A 253 12.10 6.23 -21.12
CA THR A 253 13.55 6.30 -21.36
C THR A 253 14.24 7.50 -20.70
N ASN A 254 13.48 8.40 -20.05
CA ASN A 254 13.99 9.54 -19.31
C ASN A 254 13.48 9.53 -17.85
N PRO A 255 13.89 8.55 -17.03
CA PRO A 255 13.37 8.37 -15.67
C PRO A 255 13.60 9.61 -14.79
N ALA A 256 14.69 10.35 -15.01
CA ALA A 256 14.98 11.56 -14.24
C ALA A 256 13.93 12.67 -14.45
N ALA A 257 13.53 12.94 -15.69
CA ALA A 257 12.52 13.94 -15.99
C ALA A 257 11.11 13.47 -15.59
N LEU A 258 10.86 12.17 -15.75
CA LEU A 258 9.61 11.52 -15.37
C LEU A 258 9.36 11.57 -13.86
N ILE A 259 10.37 11.26 -13.04
CA ILE A 259 10.31 11.43 -11.58
C ILE A 259 10.09 12.90 -11.22
N ALA A 260 10.83 13.82 -11.85
CA ALA A 260 10.67 15.25 -11.57
C ALA A 260 9.28 15.77 -11.96
N ARG A 261 8.65 15.22 -13.00
CA ARG A 261 7.27 15.53 -13.36
C ARG A 261 6.30 15.03 -12.29
N GLY A 262 6.36 13.75 -11.94
CA GLY A 262 5.44 13.19 -10.95
C GLY A 262 5.60 13.83 -9.57
N ASP A 263 6.84 14.12 -9.13
CA ASP A 263 7.09 14.81 -7.87
C ASP A 263 6.42 16.19 -7.80
N ARG A 264 6.45 16.97 -8.90
CA ARG A 264 5.75 18.26 -8.97
C ARG A 264 4.24 18.09 -8.88
N VAL A 265 3.67 17.12 -9.60
CA VAL A 265 2.22 16.91 -9.62
C VAL A 265 1.73 16.41 -8.27
N ILE A 266 2.37 15.39 -7.71
CA ILE A 266 2.05 14.84 -6.39
C ILE A 266 2.27 15.90 -5.30
N GLY A 267 3.36 16.66 -5.37
CA GLY A 267 3.61 17.79 -4.47
C GLY A 267 2.47 18.82 -4.49
N ALA A 268 2.02 19.22 -5.69
CA ALA A 268 0.92 20.16 -5.83
C ALA A 268 -0.43 19.59 -5.33
N LEU A 269 -0.69 18.30 -5.53
CA LEU A 269 -1.87 17.61 -4.98
C LEU A 269 -1.86 17.65 -3.45
N VAL A 270 -0.73 17.27 -2.84
CA VAL A 270 -0.55 17.32 -1.38
C VAL A 270 -0.75 18.73 -0.85
N GLU A 271 -0.15 19.74 -1.49
CA GLU A 271 -0.31 21.14 -1.09
C GLU A 271 -1.77 21.60 -1.17
N ARG A 272 -2.51 21.19 -2.21
CA ARG A 272 -3.94 21.50 -2.33
C ARG A 272 -4.77 20.84 -1.24
N ILE A 273 -4.53 19.56 -0.95
CA ILE A 273 -5.23 18.85 0.13
C ILE A 273 -4.93 19.52 1.47
N MET A 274 -3.66 19.83 1.75
CA MET A 274 -3.24 20.50 2.98
C MET A 274 -3.76 21.95 3.12
N GLY A 275 -4.06 22.62 2.00
CA GLY A 275 -4.68 23.94 1.97
C GLY A 275 -6.20 23.95 2.19
N SER A 276 -6.85 22.80 2.07
CA SER A 276 -8.31 22.67 2.17
C SER A 276 -8.85 23.03 3.57
N SER A 277 -10.16 23.21 3.68
CA SER A 277 -10.84 23.36 4.97
C SER A 277 -10.78 22.07 5.81
N LEU A 278 -10.81 20.91 5.14
CA LEU A 278 -10.77 19.58 5.76
C LEU A 278 -9.47 19.34 6.52
N TRP A 279 -8.33 19.75 5.95
CA TRP A 279 -7.03 19.62 6.62
C TRP A 279 -6.94 20.45 7.91
N ARG A 280 -7.60 21.60 7.93
CA ARG A 280 -7.66 22.53 9.06
C ARG A 280 -8.76 22.19 10.07
N ALA A 281 -9.61 21.21 9.78
CA ALA A 281 -10.68 20.78 10.66
C ALA A 281 -10.13 20.11 11.93
N ALA A 282 -10.99 19.98 12.94
CA ALA A 282 -10.65 19.29 14.18
C ALA A 282 -10.46 17.79 13.99
N ASP A 283 -11.10 17.21 12.97
CA ASP A 283 -11.01 15.80 12.64
C ASP A 283 -9.63 15.43 12.06
N ASN A 284 -9.23 14.18 12.25
CA ASN A 284 -7.96 13.69 11.70
C ASN A 284 -8.08 13.44 10.19
N THR A 285 -7.09 13.93 9.45
CA THR A 285 -6.92 13.70 8.02
C THR A 285 -5.50 13.17 7.76
N ALA A 286 -5.39 12.13 6.93
CA ALA A 286 -4.12 11.57 6.48
C ALA A 286 -3.99 11.63 4.96
N ILE A 287 -2.77 11.84 4.47
CA ILE A 287 -2.36 11.60 3.10
C ILE A 287 -1.26 10.54 3.13
N VAL A 288 -1.42 9.47 2.38
CA VAL A 288 -0.40 8.45 2.13
C VAL A 288 0.04 8.61 0.68
N ILE A 289 1.33 8.82 0.47
CA ILE A 289 1.96 8.73 -0.86
C ILE A 289 2.66 7.38 -0.88
N THR A 290 2.29 6.50 -1.81
CA THR A 290 2.91 5.18 -1.98
C THR A 290 3.12 4.91 -3.48
N PHE A 291 3.81 3.82 -3.79
CA PHE A 291 3.95 3.33 -5.15
C PHE A 291 3.33 1.93 -5.28
N ASP A 292 3.07 1.49 -6.52
CA ASP A 292 2.59 0.13 -6.80
C ASP A 292 3.72 -0.90 -6.68
N GLU A 293 4.89 -0.63 -7.26
CA GLU A 293 6.05 -1.51 -7.29
C GLU A 293 7.34 -0.75 -7.66
N ASN A 294 8.48 -1.43 -7.53
CA ASN A 294 9.80 -0.90 -7.89
C ASN A 294 10.21 -1.44 -9.26
N ASP A 295 10.51 -0.57 -10.22
CA ASP A 295 10.89 -1.00 -11.57
C ASP A 295 12.04 -2.03 -11.58
N LYS A 296 11.79 -3.18 -12.22
CA LYS A 296 12.76 -4.27 -12.37
C LYS A 296 14.03 -3.84 -13.10
N GLU A 297 13.94 -2.85 -14.00
CA GLU A 297 15.10 -2.32 -14.72
C GLU A 297 15.93 -1.37 -13.84
N GLU A 298 15.32 -0.75 -12.82
CA GLU A 298 15.99 0.17 -11.90
C GLU A 298 16.69 -0.55 -10.74
N ARG A 299 16.31 -1.81 -10.51
CA ARG A 299 16.83 -2.63 -9.43
C ARG A 299 17.83 -3.67 -9.94
N GLU A 300 19.08 -3.58 -9.46
CA GLU A 300 20.01 -4.70 -9.54
C GLU A 300 19.66 -5.74 -8.43
N GLY A 301 19.07 -6.90 -8.78
CA GLY A 301 18.86 -8.00 -7.83
C GLY A 301 17.61 -8.86 -8.05
N PRO A 302 17.35 -9.87 -7.18
CA PRO A 302 16.11 -10.71 -7.20
C PRO A 302 14.88 -9.85 -6.88
N ASP A 303 13.67 -10.39 -6.70
CA ASP A 303 12.53 -9.64 -6.14
C ASP A 303 12.68 -9.46 -4.60
N GLN A 304 12.02 -8.48 -3.96
CA GLN A 304 12.15 -8.14 -2.52
C GLN A 304 10.72 -7.99 -2.02
N GLY A 305 10.43 -8.59 -0.87
CA GLY A 305 9.14 -8.47 -0.21
C GLY A 305 9.31 -8.61 1.30
N CYS A 306 8.21 -8.45 2.02
CA CYS A 306 8.10 -8.76 3.43
C CYS A 306 6.72 -9.36 3.71
N CYS A 307 6.42 -9.63 4.98
CA CYS A 307 5.04 -9.54 5.44
C CYS A 307 4.09 -10.55 4.77
N GLY A 308 4.51 -11.82 4.67
CA GLY A 308 3.78 -12.87 3.96
C GLY A 308 4.20 -13.09 2.50
N ASN A 309 5.21 -12.36 2.01
CA ASN A 309 5.88 -12.59 0.73
C ASN A 309 6.32 -14.05 0.55
N ASP A 310 6.06 -14.61 -0.64
CA ASP A 310 6.54 -15.93 -1.05
C ASP A 310 7.33 -15.79 -2.35
N PRO A 311 8.68 -15.82 -2.31
CA PRO A 311 9.53 -15.72 -3.49
C PRO A 311 9.29 -16.81 -4.54
N GLY A 312 8.63 -17.92 -4.20
CA GLY A 312 8.24 -18.98 -5.13
C GLY A 312 6.88 -18.74 -5.81
N SER A 313 6.08 -17.80 -5.32
CA SER A 313 4.78 -17.45 -5.88
C SER A 313 4.92 -16.47 -7.04
N ALA A 314 4.19 -16.72 -8.14
CA ALA A 314 4.13 -15.76 -9.24
C ALA A 314 3.36 -14.47 -8.88
N ALA A 315 2.44 -14.55 -7.92
CA ALA A 315 1.52 -13.46 -7.57
C ALA A 315 1.84 -12.79 -6.22
N ASN A 316 2.95 -13.18 -5.58
CA ASN A 316 3.42 -12.60 -4.34
C ASN A 316 4.95 -12.73 -4.20
N SER A 317 5.67 -12.66 -5.33
CA SER A 317 7.14 -12.83 -5.38
C SER A 317 7.88 -11.68 -4.70
N GLY A 318 7.22 -10.55 -4.51
CA GLY A 318 7.77 -9.30 -3.98
C GLY A 318 7.93 -8.27 -5.10
N GLY A 319 7.30 -7.11 -4.98
CA GLY A 319 7.39 -6.00 -5.94
C GLY A 319 8.55 -5.04 -5.67
N GLY A 320 9.42 -5.35 -4.70
CA GLY A 320 10.56 -4.52 -4.34
C GLY A 320 10.26 -3.42 -3.32
N ARG A 321 11.33 -2.83 -2.77
CA ARG A 321 11.21 -1.74 -1.79
C ARG A 321 10.80 -0.44 -2.45
N ILE A 322 9.69 0.15 -2.00
CA ILE A 322 9.06 1.34 -2.58
C ILE A 322 9.03 2.53 -1.61
N PRO A 323 8.94 3.78 -2.11
CA PRO A 323 8.76 4.95 -1.26
C PRO A 323 7.35 5.00 -0.67
N THR A 324 7.23 5.14 0.65
CA THR A 324 5.93 5.37 1.30
C THR A 324 6.02 6.45 2.38
N VAL A 325 5.28 7.54 2.18
CA VAL A 325 5.24 8.72 3.06
C VAL A 325 3.84 8.88 3.64
N VAL A 326 3.74 9.08 4.95
CA VAL A 326 2.48 9.29 5.68
C VAL A 326 2.46 10.69 6.27
N ILE A 327 1.46 11.48 5.90
CA ILE A 327 1.31 12.89 6.24
C ILE A 327 0.00 13.04 7.00
N THR A 328 0.05 13.47 8.26
CA THR A 328 -1.14 13.60 9.11
C THR A 328 -1.31 15.05 9.57
N ASN A 329 -2.53 15.57 9.67
CA ASN A 329 -2.73 16.94 10.16
C ASN A 329 -2.38 17.09 11.67
N HIS A 330 -2.60 16.04 12.48
CA HIS A 330 -2.40 16.05 13.94
C HIS A 330 -1.41 15.01 14.49
N GLY A 331 -0.72 14.26 13.64
CA GLY A 331 0.26 13.27 14.07
C GLY A 331 1.68 13.82 14.21
N ALA A 332 2.61 12.91 14.52
CA ALA A 332 4.02 13.22 14.69
C ALA A 332 4.68 13.77 13.40
N ARG A 333 5.88 14.32 13.56
CA ARG A 333 6.69 14.94 12.51
C ARG A 333 8.09 14.34 12.53
N GLY A 334 8.71 14.21 11.37
CA GLY A 334 10.06 13.66 11.21
C GLY A 334 10.22 12.21 11.70
N VAL A 335 9.16 11.40 11.61
CA VAL A 335 9.20 9.99 12.00
C VAL A 335 9.75 9.18 10.83
N ILE A 336 10.82 8.44 11.07
CA ILE A 336 11.31 7.41 10.15
C ILE A 336 11.07 6.08 10.83
N ASP A 337 10.19 5.27 10.24
CA ASP A 337 9.88 3.93 10.73
C ASP A 337 10.58 2.89 9.86
N ALA A 338 11.27 1.95 10.50
CA ALA A 338 12.01 0.88 9.86
C ALA A 338 11.30 -0.47 9.97
N THR A 339 10.09 -0.49 10.53
CA THR A 339 9.23 -1.67 10.53
C THR A 339 8.94 -2.08 9.07
N PRO A 340 9.13 -3.36 8.69
CA PRO A 340 8.73 -3.85 7.38
C PRO A 340 7.22 -3.74 7.20
N TYR A 341 6.82 -3.11 6.11
CA TYR A 341 5.41 -2.94 5.73
C TYR A 341 5.22 -3.30 4.26
N ASN A 342 3.99 -3.62 3.89
CA ASN A 342 3.57 -3.82 2.51
C ASN A 342 2.15 -3.26 2.29
N HIS A 343 1.57 -3.43 1.11
CA HIS A 343 0.23 -2.91 0.80
C HIS A 343 -0.85 -3.50 1.72
N TYR A 344 -0.69 -4.74 2.16
CA TYR A 344 -1.58 -5.33 3.18
C TYR A 344 -1.50 -4.58 4.52
N SER A 345 -0.31 -4.13 4.91
CA SER A 345 -0.12 -3.31 6.12
C SER A 345 -0.78 -1.92 5.99
N LEU A 346 -0.75 -1.34 4.79
CA LEU A 346 -1.46 -0.10 4.48
C LEU A 346 -2.98 -0.28 4.53
N LEU A 347 -3.51 -1.36 3.94
CA LEU A 347 -4.93 -1.69 4.01
C LEU A 347 -5.37 -1.91 5.46
N ARG A 348 -4.65 -2.75 6.21
CA ARG A 348 -4.89 -2.98 7.65
C ARG A 348 -4.94 -1.69 8.45
N THR A 349 -4.00 -0.78 8.18
CA THR A 349 -3.96 0.53 8.83
C THR A 349 -5.18 1.36 8.47
N THR A 350 -5.58 1.37 7.19
CA THR A 350 -6.76 2.08 6.68
C THR A 350 -8.05 1.57 7.34
N GLU A 351 -8.23 0.26 7.42
CA GLU A 351 -9.34 -0.39 8.12
C GLU A 351 -9.36 0.02 9.60
N ALA A 352 -8.21 -0.06 10.28
CA ALA A 352 -8.09 0.25 11.70
C ALA A 352 -8.43 1.72 12.03
N VAL A 353 -7.99 2.68 11.20
CA VAL A 353 -8.28 4.12 11.43
C VAL A 353 -9.74 4.48 11.16
N PHE A 354 -10.45 3.71 10.34
CA PHE A 354 -11.90 3.81 10.17
C PHE A 354 -12.69 2.98 11.21
N GLY A 355 -11.99 2.23 12.06
CA GLY A 355 -12.60 1.40 13.10
C GLY A 355 -13.19 0.10 12.62
N ILE A 356 -12.72 -0.37 11.49
CA ILE A 356 -12.98 -1.71 10.99
C ILE A 356 -11.98 -2.64 11.68
N ASP A 357 -12.49 -3.59 12.48
CA ASP A 357 -11.68 -4.56 13.23
C ASP A 357 -11.66 -5.94 12.54
N GLU A 358 -12.39 -6.07 11.42
CA GLU A 358 -12.39 -7.26 10.55
C GLU A 358 -11.53 -6.94 9.33
N TYR A 359 -10.27 -7.37 9.32
CA TYR A 359 -9.32 -7.06 8.24
C TYR A 359 -9.46 -8.03 7.05
N LEU A 360 -9.37 -7.52 5.82
CA LEU A 360 -9.51 -8.32 4.58
C LEU A 360 -8.25 -9.12 4.24
N GLY A 361 -8.43 -10.38 3.81
CA GLY A 361 -7.35 -11.19 3.25
C GLY A 361 -6.09 -11.23 4.12
N HIS A 362 -4.92 -11.04 3.50
CA HIS A 362 -3.62 -10.94 4.15
C HIS A 362 -3.46 -9.67 5.01
N ALA A 363 -4.36 -8.67 4.96
CA ALA A 363 -4.36 -7.58 5.93
C ALA A 363 -4.62 -8.09 7.37
N ALA A 364 -5.25 -9.25 7.52
CA ALA A 364 -5.43 -9.93 8.80
C ALA A 364 -4.20 -10.72 9.29
N ASP A 365 -3.16 -10.87 8.46
CA ASP A 365 -2.09 -11.85 8.66
C ASP A 365 -0.92 -11.35 9.53
N GLU A 366 -1.22 -11.11 10.81
CA GLU A 366 -0.22 -10.70 11.81
C GLU A 366 0.88 -11.74 12.00
N ALA A 367 0.57 -13.03 11.81
CA ALA A 367 1.51 -14.13 12.01
C ALA A 367 2.68 -14.07 11.01
N HIS A 368 2.43 -13.53 9.82
CA HIS A 368 3.46 -13.34 8.80
C HIS A 368 4.00 -11.90 8.74
N GLY A 369 3.70 -11.07 9.74
CA GLY A 369 4.32 -9.76 9.93
C GLY A 369 3.52 -8.57 9.38
N VAL A 370 2.31 -8.79 8.84
CA VAL A 370 1.42 -7.68 8.46
C VAL A 370 0.95 -6.97 9.72
N THR A 371 1.22 -5.66 9.80
CA THR A 371 0.94 -4.90 11.02
C THR A 371 0.52 -3.47 10.71
N ILE A 372 -0.14 -2.84 11.68
CA ILE A 372 -0.57 -1.45 11.55
C ILE A 372 0.66 -0.54 11.54
N MET A 373 0.64 0.47 10.66
CA MET A 373 1.65 1.52 10.55
C MET A 373 1.50 2.55 11.69
N ALA A 374 1.41 2.07 12.94
CA ALA A 374 1.04 2.86 14.11
C ALA A 374 2.01 4.04 14.37
N PRO A 375 3.34 3.89 14.28
CA PRO A 375 4.26 5.01 14.49
C PRO A 375 4.04 6.18 13.52
N LEU A 376 3.44 5.90 12.35
CA LEU A 376 3.19 6.86 11.28
C LEU A 376 1.77 7.45 11.30
N SER A 377 0.84 6.81 12.00
CA SER A 377 -0.60 7.12 11.93
C SER A 377 -1.24 7.49 13.27
N VAL A 378 -0.53 7.33 14.40
CA VAL A 378 -1.00 7.81 15.71
C VAL A 378 -1.01 9.34 15.76
N THR A 379 -2.08 9.89 16.32
CA THR A 379 -2.29 11.32 16.54
C THR A 379 -2.35 11.60 18.04
N SER A 380 -1.91 12.78 18.47
CA SER A 380 -1.85 13.14 19.89
C SER A 380 -3.18 13.65 20.47
N ARG A 381 -4.32 13.32 19.84
CA ARG A 381 -5.67 13.76 20.22
C ARG A 381 -6.59 12.58 20.41
#